data_AF-A0A934ZCM0-F1
#
_entry.id   AF-A0A934ZCM0-F1
#
_cell.length_a   1.000
_cell.length_b   1.000
_cell.length_c   1.000
_cell.angle_alpha   90.00
_cell.angle_beta   90.00
_cell.angle_gamma   90.00
#
_symmetry.space_group_name_H-M   'P 1'
#
loop_
_entity.id
_entity.type
_entity.pdbx_description
1 polymer ?
#
loop_
_entity_poly.entity_id
_entity_poly.type
_entity_poly.pdbx_seq_one_letter_code
_entity_poly.pdbx_strand_id
1 'polypeptide(L)'
;MSTGAPTTERRVLGAFDGTLVTVGAMVGSGIFSTPSLVARAVHRLDLALAVWLAGAGLSLLGAFVIAEPGAALPERGGLTAILRRAFGPRASFAFGWTMTLVLVPSSVAFFAGVTAEHLGAVIPWSVPTLTSLVIVAVGAVNLLGLQPATRLQSMVTLVRVVALAAVALAALWLPPAAPVSAAPVAAVSWTALLAAMVPVLWAYDGWIDLTSLAAEVRSPGGPSPAR
;
A
#
# COMPACT_ATOMS: atom_id res chain seq x y z
N MET A 1 40.31 15.82 -15.13
CA MET A 1 38.94 15.28 -15.26
C MET A 1 38.98 13.84 -14.78
N SER A 2 38.50 13.57 -13.56
CA SER A 2 38.46 12.21 -12.99
C SER A 2 37.23 11.48 -13.53
N THR A 3 37.45 10.44 -14.32
CA THR A 3 36.41 9.48 -14.70
C THR A 3 36.10 8.62 -13.47
N GLY A 4 35.05 8.99 -12.73
CA GLY A 4 34.51 8.14 -11.68
C GLY A 4 34.03 6.83 -12.29
N ALA A 5 34.59 5.71 -11.83
CA ALA A 5 34.14 4.38 -12.22
C ALA A 5 32.64 4.23 -11.91
N PRO A 6 31.84 3.59 -12.79
CA PRO A 6 30.48 3.24 -12.44
C PRO A 6 30.54 2.32 -11.23
N THR A 7 30.00 2.74 -10.10
CA THR A 7 29.82 1.87 -8.94
C THR A 7 29.02 0.66 -9.41
N THR A 8 29.64 -0.51 -9.49
CA THR A 8 28.96 -1.76 -9.84
C THR A 8 27.89 -2.02 -8.78
N GLU A 9 26.65 -1.62 -9.07
CA GLU A 9 25.57 -1.63 -8.09
C GLU A 9 25.22 -3.08 -7.75
N ARG A 10 25.40 -3.45 -6.48
CA ARG A 10 25.22 -4.82 -6.02
C ARG A 10 23.72 -5.12 -5.90
N ARG A 11 23.16 -5.81 -6.89
CA ARG A 11 21.79 -6.36 -6.84
C ARG A 11 21.69 -7.39 -5.70
N VAL A 12 21.15 -6.96 -4.56
CA VAL A 12 21.17 -7.76 -3.32
C VAL A 12 19.91 -8.59 -3.15
N LEU A 13 18.76 -8.13 -3.66
CA LEU A 13 17.45 -8.77 -3.45
C LEU A 13 17.18 -9.88 -4.46
N GLY A 14 16.80 -11.08 -4.01
CA GLY A 14 16.29 -12.13 -4.89
C GLY A 14 14.84 -11.90 -5.31
N ALA A 15 14.33 -12.71 -6.25
CA ALA A 15 12.92 -12.66 -6.67
C ALA A 15 11.94 -12.94 -5.50
N PHE A 16 12.34 -13.85 -4.60
CA PHE A 16 11.59 -14.15 -3.39
C PHE A 16 11.56 -12.96 -2.43
N ASP A 17 12.70 -12.31 -2.20
CA ASP A 17 12.78 -11.11 -1.36
C ASP A 17 11.92 -9.98 -1.95
N GLY A 18 11.98 -9.78 -3.28
CA GLY A 18 11.13 -8.82 -3.98
C GLY A 18 9.64 -9.12 -3.78
N THR A 19 9.24 -10.39 -3.87
CA THR A 19 7.84 -10.80 -3.64
C THR A 19 7.41 -10.53 -2.20
N LEU A 20 8.26 -10.87 -1.22
CA LEU A 20 7.97 -10.60 0.20
C LEU A 20 7.84 -9.10 0.48
N VAL A 21 8.69 -8.28 -0.12
CA VAL A 21 8.61 -6.82 0.01
C VAL A 21 7.32 -6.30 -0.61
N THR A 22 6.94 -6.76 -1.80
CA THR A 22 5.68 -6.36 -2.45
C THR A 22 4.46 -6.79 -1.64
N VAL A 23 4.42 -8.03 -1.16
CA VAL A 23 3.33 -8.50 -0.29
C VAL A 23 3.27 -7.67 0.99
N GLY A 24 4.41 -7.38 1.62
CA GLY A 24 4.48 -6.54 2.81
C GLY A 24 4.04 -5.09 2.58
N ALA A 25 4.30 -4.54 1.38
CA ALA A 25 3.83 -3.21 1.00
C ALA A 25 2.32 -3.18 0.76
N MET A 26 1.78 -4.21 0.08
CA MET A 26 0.35 -4.32 -0.22
C MET A 26 -0.51 -4.61 1.01
N VAL A 27 -0.02 -5.43 1.94
CA VAL A 27 -0.74 -5.77 3.18
C VAL A 27 -0.60 -4.62 4.19
N GLY A 28 -1.34 -3.55 3.93
CA GLY A 28 -1.37 -2.34 4.74
C GLY A 28 -2.48 -2.31 5.79
N SER A 29 -2.70 -1.12 6.37
CA SER A 29 -3.83 -0.88 7.29
C SER A 29 -5.19 -0.82 6.58
N GLY A 30 -5.22 -0.71 5.25
CA GLY A 30 -6.46 -0.64 4.47
C GLY A 30 -7.41 -1.81 4.74
N ILE A 31 -6.90 -3.02 4.93
CA ILE A 31 -7.72 -4.21 5.19
C ILE A 31 -8.51 -4.15 6.50
N PHE A 32 -8.13 -3.33 7.48
CA PHE A 32 -8.87 -3.20 8.73
C PHE A 32 -10.07 -2.25 8.62
N SER A 33 -10.02 -1.29 7.70
CA SER A 33 -11.06 -0.27 7.53
C SER A 33 -11.93 -0.52 6.29
N THR A 34 -11.33 -0.94 5.18
CA THR A 34 -11.97 -1.13 3.87
C THR A 34 -13.16 -2.10 3.91
N PRO A 35 -13.10 -3.27 4.56
CA PRO A 35 -14.26 -4.18 4.61
C PRO A 35 -15.51 -3.51 5.17
N SER A 36 -15.37 -2.68 6.21
CA SER A 36 -16.49 -1.94 6.80
C SER A 36 -17.04 -0.84 5.87
N LEU A 37 -16.18 -0.21 5.07
CA LEU A 37 -16.58 0.82 4.10
C LEU A 37 -17.32 0.19 2.92
N VAL A 38 -16.79 -0.93 2.39
CA VAL A 38 -17.43 -1.70 1.32
C VAL A 38 -18.78 -2.23 1.78
N ALA A 39 -18.83 -2.87 2.96
CA ALA A 39 -20.07 -3.41 3.51
C ALA A 39 -21.15 -2.32 3.73
N ARG A 40 -20.76 -1.12 4.15
CA ARG A 40 -21.67 0.04 4.29
C ARG A 40 -22.09 0.65 2.95
N ALA A 41 -21.29 0.51 1.90
CA ALA A 41 -21.64 1.03 0.59
C ALA A 41 -22.61 0.11 -0.17
N VAL A 42 -22.37 -1.21 -0.13
CA VAL A 42 -23.12 -2.16 -0.97
C VAL A 42 -24.18 -2.95 -0.20
N HIS A 43 -24.10 -3.02 1.15
CA HIS A 43 -25.04 -3.74 2.03
C HIS A 43 -25.32 -5.20 1.64
N ARG A 44 -24.43 -5.81 0.85
CA ARG A 44 -24.58 -7.13 0.24
C ARG A 44 -23.24 -7.86 0.25
N LEU A 45 -23.20 -9.03 0.89
CA LEU A 45 -21.95 -9.81 1.01
C LEU A 45 -21.44 -10.27 -0.36
N ASP A 46 -22.33 -10.74 -1.24
CA ASP A 46 -21.99 -11.21 -2.57
C ASP A 46 -21.39 -10.09 -3.44
N LEU A 47 -21.98 -8.90 -3.41
CA LEU A 47 -21.43 -7.74 -4.11
C LEU A 47 -20.16 -7.21 -3.46
N ALA A 48 -20.05 -7.24 -2.13
CA ALA A 48 -18.83 -6.86 -1.44
C ALA A 48 -17.65 -7.74 -1.89
N LEU A 49 -17.85 -9.06 -1.92
CA LEU A 49 -16.84 -10.01 -2.41
C LEU A 49 -16.54 -9.80 -3.90
N ALA A 50 -17.56 -9.53 -4.73
CA ALA A 50 -17.36 -9.23 -6.15
C ALA A 50 -16.52 -7.97 -6.37
N VAL A 51 -16.73 -6.90 -5.59
CA VAL A 51 -15.92 -5.66 -5.65
C VAL A 51 -14.48 -5.96 -5.26
N TRP A 52 -14.23 -6.78 -4.23
CA TRP A 52 -12.89 -7.22 -3.85
C TRP A 52 -12.19 -8.00 -4.97
N LEU A 53 -12.87 -8.98 -5.58
CA LEU A 53 -12.32 -9.76 -6.69
C LEU A 53 -12.04 -8.90 -7.91
N ALA A 54 -12.94 -7.97 -8.25
CA ALA A 54 -12.75 -7.04 -9.35
C ALA A 54 -11.57 -6.09 -9.09
N GLY A 55 -11.42 -5.59 -7.86
CA GLY A 55 -10.27 -4.79 -7.45
C GLY A 55 -8.95 -5.55 -7.53
N ALA A 56 -8.93 -6.81 -7.08
CA ALA A 56 -7.76 -7.69 -7.19
C ALA A 56 -7.36 -7.89 -8.66
N GLY A 57 -8.34 -8.16 -9.53
CA GLY A 57 -8.13 -8.30 -10.96
C GLY A 57 -7.56 -7.02 -11.59
N LEU A 58 -8.11 -5.85 -11.25
CA LEU A 58 -7.62 -4.57 -11.78
C LEU A 58 -6.20 -4.27 -11.33
N SER A 59 -5.87 -4.50 -10.06
CA SER A 59 -4.52 -4.32 -9.51
C SER A 59 -3.52 -5.28 -10.15
N LEU A 60 -3.90 -6.53 -10.40
CA LEU A 60 -3.05 -7.50 -11.08
C LEU A 60 -2.76 -7.09 -12.53
N LEU A 61 -3.79 -6.63 -13.27
CA LEU A 61 -3.62 -6.10 -14.62
C LEU A 61 -2.68 -4.88 -14.62
N GLY A 62 -2.86 -3.96 -13.66
CA GLY A 62 -1.97 -2.82 -13.46
C GLY A 62 -0.51 -3.23 -13.23
N ALA A 63 -0.29 -4.22 -12.37
CA ALA A 63 1.04 -4.77 -12.10
C ALA A 63 1.69 -5.36 -13.35
N PHE A 64 0.94 -6.08 -14.20
CA PHE A 64 1.48 -6.60 -15.46
C PHE A 64 1.85 -5.50 -16.45
N VAL A 65 1.05 -4.44 -16.55
CA VAL A 65 1.35 -3.30 -17.44
C VAL A 65 2.69 -2.64 -17.10
N ILE A 66 3.05 -2.59 -15.82
CA ILE A 66 4.31 -1.97 -15.37
C ILE A 66 5.47 -2.96 -15.24
N ALA A 67 5.20 -4.27 -15.25
CA ALA A 67 6.22 -5.30 -15.02
C ALA A 67 7.30 -5.31 -16.10
N GLU A 68 6.90 -5.27 -17.38
CA GLU A 68 7.85 -5.24 -18.51
C GLU A 68 8.67 -3.93 -18.53
N PRO A 69 8.07 -2.72 -18.47
CA PRO A 69 8.83 -1.49 -18.36
C PRO A 69 9.74 -1.42 -17.13
N GLY A 70 9.28 -1.91 -15.98
CA GLY A 70 10.05 -1.95 -14.74
C GLY A 70 11.26 -2.86 -14.81
N ALA A 71 11.16 -4.00 -15.52
CA ALA A 71 12.29 -4.89 -15.76
C ALA A 71 13.25 -4.35 -16.83
N ALA A 72 12.74 -3.67 -17.86
CA ALA A 72 13.54 -3.12 -18.96
C ALA A 72 14.30 -1.84 -18.57
N LEU A 73 13.82 -1.09 -17.58
CA LEU A 73 14.39 0.18 -17.12
C LEU A 73 14.66 0.15 -15.60
N PRO A 74 15.68 -0.61 -15.13
CA PRO A 74 16.05 -0.67 -13.72
C PRO A 74 16.79 0.60 -13.30
N GLU A 75 16.14 1.76 -13.41
CA GLU A 75 16.66 3.06 -12.99
C GLU A 75 16.14 3.42 -11.59
N ARG A 76 16.97 4.10 -10.77
CA ARG A 76 16.62 4.56 -9.41
C ARG A 76 15.41 5.53 -9.36
N GLY A 77 14.81 5.90 -10.49
CA GLY A 77 13.63 6.76 -10.58
C GLY A 77 12.28 6.03 -10.58
N GLY A 78 12.26 4.69 -10.64
CA GLY A 78 11.03 3.89 -10.70
C GLY A 78 10.07 4.39 -11.79
N LEU A 79 8.79 4.58 -11.43
CA LEU A 79 7.77 5.12 -12.35
C LEU A 79 8.13 6.46 -12.98
N THR A 80 8.83 7.35 -12.28
CA THR A 80 9.17 8.67 -12.84
C THR A 80 10.11 8.53 -14.02
N ALA A 81 11.01 7.53 -14.01
CA ALA A 81 11.90 7.20 -15.11
C ALA A 81 11.13 6.59 -16.29
N ILE A 82 10.24 5.63 -16.01
CA ILE A 82 9.35 5.02 -17.02
C ILE A 82 8.51 6.10 -17.72
N LEU A 83 7.86 6.98 -16.95
CA LEU A 83 7.03 8.07 -17.48
C LEU A 83 7.85 9.09 -18.26
N ARG A 84 9.08 9.40 -17.80
CA ARG A 84 9.98 10.31 -18.53
C ARG A 84 10.32 9.77 -19.90
N ARG A 85 10.56 8.46 -20.01
CA ARG A 85 10.91 7.81 -21.28
C ARG A 85 9.71 7.66 -22.20
N ALA A 86 8.54 7.31 -21.68
CA ALA A 86 7.34 7.10 -22.49
C ALA A 86 6.65 8.41 -22.91
N PHE A 87 6.58 9.40 -22.02
CA PHE A 87 5.75 10.61 -22.19
C PHE A 87 6.55 11.92 -22.05
N GLY A 88 7.86 11.83 -21.86
CA GLY A 88 8.76 12.98 -21.78
C GLY A 88 8.86 13.63 -20.40
N PRO A 89 9.75 14.64 -20.25
CA PRO A 89 10.06 15.25 -18.96
C PRO A 89 8.89 15.94 -18.27
N ARG A 90 7.95 16.51 -19.04
CA ARG A 90 6.80 17.24 -18.49
C ARG A 90 5.82 16.32 -17.77
N ALA A 91 5.52 15.16 -18.35
CA ALA A 91 4.63 14.16 -17.73
C ALA A 91 5.26 13.56 -16.47
N SER A 92 6.56 13.22 -16.53
CA SER A 92 7.33 12.76 -15.37
C SER A 92 7.35 13.80 -14.23
N PHE A 93 7.52 15.08 -14.56
CA PHE A 93 7.47 16.17 -13.60
C PHE A 93 6.08 16.32 -12.97
N ALA A 94 5.01 16.34 -13.77
CA ALA A 94 3.64 16.44 -13.26
C ALA A 94 3.28 15.27 -12.33
N PHE A 95 3.72 14.06 -12.68
CA PHE A 95 3.55 12.89 -11.82
C PHE A 95 4.31 13.04 -10.50
N GLY A 96 5.61 13.38 -10.55
CA GLY A 96 6.42 13.59 -9.34
C GLY A 96 5.87 14.71 -8.44
N TRP A 97 5.38 15.79 -9.05
CA TRP A 97 4.71 16.89 -8.35
C TRP A 97 3.44 16.42 -7.64
N THR A 98 2.59 15.66 -8.33
CA THR A 98 1.34 15.12 -7.77
C THR A 98 1.62 14.14 -6.64
N MET A 99 2.60 13.25 -6.82
CA MET A 99 3.04 12.33 -5.77
C MET A 99 3.51 13.07 -4.52
N THR A 100 4.38 14.07 -4.70
CA THR A 100 5.06 14.76 -3.60
C THR A 100 4.15 15.71 -2.83
N LEU A 101 3.29 16.46 -3.53
CA LEU A 101 2.48 17.52 -2.90
C LEU A 101 1.04 17.10 -2.60
N VAL A 102 0.51 16.12 -3.33
CA VAL A 102 -0.88 15.71 -3.19
C VAL A 102 -0.96 14.34 -2.55
N LEU A 103 -0.41 13.30 -3.20
CA LEU A 103 -0.67 11.92 -2.78
C LEU A 103 0.00 11.59 -1.44
N VAL A 104 1.31 11.78 -1.30
CA VAL A 104 2.05 11.41 -0.10
C VAL A 104 1.57 12.17 1.14
N PRO A 105 1.42 13.51 1.13
CA PRO A 105 0.89 14.23 2.30
C PRO A 105 -0.54 13.84 2.66
N SER A 106 -1.40 13.60 1.66
CA SER A 106 -2.79 13.15 1.90
C SER A 106 -2.83 11.78 2.56
N SER A 107 -2.00 10.83 2.12
CA SER A 107 -1.90 9.51 2.75
C SER A 107 -1.41 9.61 4.19
N VAL A 108 -0.38 10.42 4.46
CA VAL A 108 0.12 10.64 5.83
C VAL A 108 -0.97 11.24 6.73
N ALA A 109 -1.67 12.27 6.25
CA ALA A 109 -2.76 12.90 6.99
C ALA A 109 -3.92 11.93 7.25
N PHE A 110 -4.30 11.14 6.25
CA PHE A 110 -5.35 10.13 6.37
C PHE A 110 -5.01 9.08 7.44
N PHE A 111 -3.83 8.46 7.37
CA PHE A 111 -3.44 7.43 8.34
C PHE A 111 -3.26 7.99 9.76
N ALA A 112 -2.73 9.20 9.89
CA ALA A 112 -2.64 9.87 11.18
C ALA A 112 -4.03 10.18 11.74
N GLY A 113 -4.97 10.61 10.89
CA GLY A 113 -6.36 10.86 11.25
C GLY A 113 -7.07 9.60 11.73
N VAL A 114 -6.97 8.50 10.98
CA VAL A 114 -7.50 7.20 11.41
C VAL A 114 -6.90 6.77 12.74
N THR A 115 -5.60 6.92 12.93
CA THR A 115 -4.95 6.59 14.22
C THR A 115 -5.48 7.47 15.35
N ALA A 116 -5.67 8.76 15.09
CA ALA A 116 -6.21 9.72 16.04
C ALA A 116 -7.66 9.44 16.44
N GLU A 117 -8.50 8.97 15.51
CA GLU A 117 -9.88 8.55 15.83
C GLU A 117 -9.89 7.39 16.85
N HIS A 118 -8.99 6.41 16.68
CA HIS A 118 -8.88 5.30 17.62
C HIS A 118 -8.31 5.74 18.97
N LEU A 119 -7.33 6.65 18.97
CA LEU A 119 -6.79 7.23 20.22
C LEU A 119 -7.81 8.09 20.95
N GLY A 120 -8.65 8.84 20.23
CA GLY A 120 -9.70 9.71 20.78
C GLY A 120 -10.78 8.96 21.57
N ALA A 121 -10.91 7.64 21.36
CA ALA A 121 -11.77 6.79 22.18
C ALA A 121 -11.25 6.61 23.62
N VAL A 122 -9.95 6.88 23.86
CA VAL A 122 -9.27 6.66 25.15
C VAL A 122 -8.69 7.96 25.71
N ILE A 123 -8.25 8.87 24.84
CA ILE A 123 -7.63 10.15 25.20
C ILE A 123 -8.64 11.27 24.89
N PRO A 124 -9.03 12.10 25.86
CA PRO A 124 -10.07 13.12 25.70
C PRO A 124 -9.54 14.38 24.99
N TRP A 125 -8.85 14.22 23.88
CA TRP A 125 -8.34 15.30 23.03
C TRP A 125 -9.04 15.30 21.68
N SER A 126 -9.06 16.46 21.01
CA SER A 126 -9.67 16.56 19.69
C SER A 126 -8.91 15.74 18.65
N VAL A 127 -9.63 15.14 17.70
CA VAL A 127 -9.03 14.36 16.60
C VAL A 127 -8.00 15.17 15.81
N PRO A 128 -8.20 16.46 15.46
CA PRO A 128 -7.18 17.27 14.80
C PRO A 128 -5.89 17.43 15.61
N THR A 129 -6.00 17.62 16.93
CA THR A 129 -4.84 17.71 17.83
C THR A 129 -4.07 16.38 17.84
N LEU A 130 -4.77 15.26 18.05
CA LEU A 130 -4.16 13.93 18.05
C LEU A 130 -3.52 13.59 16.70
N THR A 131 -4.18 13.94 15.60
CA THR A 131 -3.64 13.75 14.23
C THR A 131 -2.32 14.48 14.07
N SER A 132 -2.26 15.75 14.49
CA SER A 132 -1.06 16.58 14.40
C SER A 132 0.08 16.00 15.23
N LEU A 133 -0.22 15.53 16.45
CA LEU A 133 0.75 14.88 17.32
C LEU A 133 1.29 13.57 16.74
N VAL A 134 0.44 12.74 16.13
CA VAL A 134 0.87 11.50 15.46
C VAL A 134 1.82 11.81 14.31
N ILE A 135 1.50 12.81 13.47
CA ILE A 135 2.36 13.23 12.36
C ILE A 135 3.72 13.70 12.87
N VAL A 136 3.75 14.57 13.89
CA VAL A 136 5.00 15.09 14.47
C VAL A 136 5.82 13.96 15.11
N ALA A 137 5.18 13.05 15.85
CA ALA A 137 5.86 11.93 16.50
C ALA A 137 6.50 10.97 15.49
N VAL A 138 5.76 10.57 14.46
CA VAL A 138 6.28 9.72 13.38
C VAL A 138 7.35 10.46 12.59
N GLY A 139 7.16 11.74 12.30
CA GLY A 139 8.14 12.60 11.65
C GLY A 139 9.45 12.67 12.45
N ALA A 140 9.38 12.85 13.77
CA ALA A 140 10.55 12.86 14.64
C ALA A 140 11.30 11.52 14.59
N VAL A 141 10.60 10.39 14.63
CA VAL A 141 11.23 9.06 14.47
C VAL A 141 11.97 8.93 13.14
N ASN A 142 11.37 9.44 12.05
CA ASN A 142 12.03 9.45 10.74
C ASN A 142 13.27 10.35 10.70
N LEU A 143 13.25 11.48 11.44
CA LEU A 143 14.39 12.39 11.54
C LEU A 143 15.54 11.83 12.42
N LEU A 144 15.25 10.94 13.36
CA LEU A 144 16.27 10.26 14.19
C LEU A 144 17.10 9.24 13.40
N GLY A 145 16.68 8.89 12.18
CA GLY A 145 17.44 8.07 11.24
C GLY A 145 16.72 6.79 10.82
N LEU A 146 17.37 6.06 9.92
CA LEU A 146 16.79 4.89 9.26
C LEU A 146 16.51 3.74 10.24
N GLN A 147 17.42 3.44 11.19
CA GLN A 147 17.26 2.29 12.07
C GLN A 147 16.03 2.40 12.99
N PRO A 148 15.79 3.51 13.72
CA PRO A 148 14.55 3.69 14.50
C PRO A 148 13.29 3.59 13.64
N ALA A 149 13.27 4.23 12.47
CA ALA A 149 12.14 4.20 11.56
C ALA A 149 11.84 2.77 11.06
N THR A 150 12.86 2.03 10.62
CA THR A 150 12.72 0.64 10.20
C THR A 150 12.25 -0.25 11.35
N ARG A 151 12.76 -0.07 12.57
CA ARG A 151 12.29 -0.85 13.74
C ARG A 151 10.82 -0.59 14.05
N LEU A 152 10.41 0.68 14.08
CA LEU A 152 9.01 1.05 14.29
C LEU A 152 8.11 0.45 13.21
N GLN A 153 8.50 0.57 11.94
CA GLN A 153 7.79 -0.03 10.81
C GLN A 153 7.66 -1.54 10.98
N SER A 154 8.75 -2.26 11.27
CA SER A 154 8.72 -3.71 11.46
C SER A 154 7.83 -4.14 12.63
N MET A 155 7.84 -3.40 13.74
CA MET A 155 6.94 -3.66 14.88
C MET A 155 5.48 -3.50 14.48
N VAL A 156 5.14 -2.39 13.80
CA VAL A 156 3.78 -2.13 13.32
C VAL A 156 3.33 -3.22 12.34
N THR A 157 4.19 -3.63 11.40
CA THR A 157 3.91 -4.71 10.46
C THR A 157 3.67 -6.04 11.19
N LEU A 158 4.50 -6.39 12.17
CA LEU A 158 4.32 -7.61 12.95
C LEU A 158 2.96 -7.62 13.68
N VAL A 159 2.61 -6.50 14.33
CA VAL A 159 1.31 -6.35 15.01
C VAL A 159 0.16 -6.53 14.02
N ARG A 160 0.25 -5.94 12.83
CA ARG A 160 -0.78 -6.07 11.78
C ARG A 160 -0.93 -7.53 11.32
N VAL A 161 0.17 -8.22 11.05
CA VAL A 161 0.14 -9.64 10.62
C VAL A 161 -0.46 -10.52 11.70
N VAL A 162 -0.07 -10.32 12.96
CA VAL A 162 -0.63 -11.07 14.10
C VAL A 162 -2.13 -10.79 14.26
N ALA A 163 -2.56 -9.53 14.16
CA ALA A 163 -3.96 -9.16 14.23
C ALA A 163 -4.79 -9.81 13.10
N LEU A 164 -4.28 -9.82 11.86
CA LEU A 164 -4.93 -10.50 10.73
C LEU A 164 -5.02 -12.01 10.96
N ALA A 165 -3.95 -12.65 11.42
CA ALA A 165 -3.96 -14.06 11.74
C ALA A 165 -4.98 -14.37 12.85
N ALA A 166 -5.05 -13.55 13.88
CA ALA A 166 -6.02 -13.70 14.97
C ALA A 166 -7.47 -13.57 14.48
N VAL A 167 -7.76 -12.58 13.61
CA VAL A 167 -9.09 -12.41 13.01
C VAL A 167 -9.44 -13.60 12.12
N ALA A 168 -8.52 -14.07 11.29
CA ALA A 168 -8.74 -15.22 10.42
C ALA A 168 -9.01 -16.51 11.23
N LEU A 169 -8.23 -16.75 12.28
CA LEU A 169 -8.46 -17.87 13.19
C LEU A 169 -9.82 -17.70 13.89
N ALA A 170 -10.10 -16.54 14.48
CA ALA A 170 -11.39 -16.29 15.12
C ALA A 170 -12.58 -16.58 14.18
N ALA A 171 -12.50 -16.17 12.91
CA ALA A 171 -13.53 -16.45 11.91
C ALA A 171 -13.72 -17.95 11.59
N LEU A 172 -12.68 -18.77 11.73
CA LEU A 172 -12.76 -20.22 11.52
C LEU A 172 -13.28 -20.99 12.75
N TRP A 173 -13.03 -20.46 13.95
CA TRP A 173 -13.33 -21.13 15.22
C TRP A 173 -14.64 -20.65 15.87
N LEU A 174 -15.08 -19.42 15.57
CA LEU A 174 -16.35 -18.90 16.05
C LEU A 174 -17.50 -19.49 15.22
N PRO A 175 -18.61 -19.89 15.86
CA PRO A 175 -19.79 -20.28 15.11
C PRO A 175 -20.26 -19.09 14.25
N PRO A 176 -20.78 -19.34 13.04
CA PRO A 176 -21.31 -18.27 12.22
C PRO A 176 -22.35 -17.49 13.02
N ALA A 177 -22.23 -16.16 12.99
CA ALA A 177 -23.22 -15.29 13.62
C ALA A 177 -24.61 -15.65 13.10
N ALA A 178 -25.62 -15.53 13.97
CA ALA A 178 -27.01 -15.77 13.57
C ALA A 178 -27.31 -15.00 12.28
N PRO A 179 -28.02 -15.61 11.31
CA PRO A 179 -28.31 -14.96 10.05
C PRO A 179 -28.98 -13.62 10.34
N VAL A 180 -28.30 -12.53 9.96
CA VAL A 180 -28.88 -11.19 10.06
C VAL A 180 -30.10 -11.21 9.17
N SER A 181 -31.29 -10.92 9.73
CA SER A 181 -32.51 -10.81 8.95
C SER A 181 -32.23 -9.96 7.72
N ALA A 182 -32.41 -10.56 6.54
CA ALA A 182 -32.26 -9.85 5.28
C ALA A 182 -33.37 -8.80 5.21
N ALA A 183 -33.07 -7.59 5.67
CA ALA A 183 -33.85 -6.43 5.27
C ALA A 183 -33.90 -6.44 3.73
N PRO A 184 -35.03 -6.04 3.11
CA PRO A 184 -35.11 -5.99 1.66
C PRO A 184 -33.97 -5.11 1.14
N VAL A 185 -32.97 -5.74 0.53
CA VAL A 185 -31.80 -5.03 0.05
C VAL A 185 -32.21 -4.32 -1.23
N ALA A 186 -32.26 -2.99 -1.16
CA ALA A 186 -32.51 -2.17 -2.34
C ALA A 186 -31.48 -2.49 -3.44
N ALA A 187 -31.86 -2.24 -4.69
CA ALA A 187 -30.92 -2.34 -5.80
C ALA A 187 -29.71 -1.43 -5.53
N VAL A 188 -28.51 -2.00 -5.58
CA VAL A 188 -27.27 -1.26 -5.37
C VAL A 188 -26.99 -0.41 -6.61
N SER A 189 -26.80 0.89 -6.41
CA SER A 189 -26.50 1.79 -7.52
C SER A 189 -25.08 1.59 -8.04
N TRP A 190 -24.86 1.93 -9.31
CA TRP A 190 -23.52 2.01 -9.88
C TRP A 190 -22.59 2.95 -9.09
N THR A 191 -23.14 4.04 -8.56
CA THR A 191 -22.38 4.98 -7.72
C THR A 191 -21.91 4.35 -6.42
N ALA A 192 -22.72 3.50 -5.78
CA ALA A 192 -22.34 2.78 -4.57
C ALA A 192 -21.26 1.73 -4.85
N LEU A 193 -21.34 1.03 -5.98
CA LEU A 193 -20.30 0.09 -6.43
C LEU A 193 -18.97 0.81 -6.69
N LEU A 194 -19.01 1.95 -7.39
CA LEU A 194 -17.80 2.75 -7.65
C LEU A 194 -17.21 3.33 -6.36
N ALA A 195 -18.06 3.81 -5.44
CA ALA A 195 -17.62 4.29 -4.13
C ALA A 195 -16.97 3.18 -3.29
N ALA A 196 -17.45 1.94 -3.40
CA ALA A 196 -16.85 0.78 -2.74
C ALA A 196 -15.53 0.34 -3.40
N MET A 197 -15.36 0.56 -4.70
CA MET A 197 -14.14 0.19 -5.43
C MET A 197 -12.93 1.04 -5.01
N VAL A 198 -13.12 2.34 -4.77
CA VAL A 198 -12.03 3.26 -4.38
C VAL A 198 -11.22 2.75 -3.16
N PRO A 199 -11.84 2.45 -2.00
CA PRO A 199 -11.09 1.94 -0.85
C PRO A 199 -10.55 0.52 -1.05
N VAL A 200 -11.11 -0.27 -1.98
CA VAL A 200 -10.58 -1.60 -2.35
C VAL A 200 -9.30 -1.47 -3.17
N LEU A 201 -9.28 -0.61 -4.19
CA LEU A 201 -8.06 -0.35 -4.97
C LEU A 201 -6.96 0.20 -4.09
N TRP A 202 -7.33 1.05 -3.13
CA TRP A 202 -6.39 1.55 -2.14
C TRP A 202 -5.89 0.47 -1.18
N ALA A 203 -6.72 -0.51 -0.80
CA ALA A 203 -6.28 -1.65 0.00
C ALA A 203 -5.32 -2.60 -0.75
N TYR A 204 -5.31 -2.55 -2.08
CA TYR A 204 -4.35 -3.26 -2.93
C TYR A 204 -3.14 -2.43 -3.35
N ASP A 205 -3.07 -1.16 -2.94
CA ASP A 205 -1.95 -0.28 -3.29
C ASP A 205 -0.62 -0.84 -2.74
N GLY A 206 0.48 -0.66 -3.49
CA GLY A 206 1.81 -1.15 -3.11
C GLY A 206 2.48 -2.07 -4.14
N TRP A 207 1.74 -2.61 -5.12
CA TRP A 207 2.35 -3.33 -6.26
C TRP A 207 3.30 -2.43 -7.07
N ILE A 208 3.02 -1.13 -7.08
CA ILE A 208 3.75 -0.15 -7.86
C ILE A 208 5.14 0.15 -7.27
N ASP A 209 5.32 -0.04 -5.97
CA ASP A 209 6.53 0.26 -5.22
C ASP A 209 7.70 -0.65 -5.64
N LEU A 210 7.41 -1.84 -6.17
CA LEU A 210 8.43 -2.76 -6.69
C LEU A 210 9.27 -2.10 -7.81
N THR A 211 8.70 -1.17 -8.57
CA THR A 211 9.44 -0.45 -9.61
C THR A 211 10.57 0.42 -9.05
N SER A 212 10.43 0.92 -7.83
CA SER A 212 11.48 1.70 -7.16
C SER A 212 12.64 0.81 -6.72
N LEU A 213 12.36 -0.46 -6.44
CA LEU A 213 13.35 -1.48 -6.04
C LEU A 213 13.87 -2.29 -7.22
N ALA A 214 13.39 -2.03 -8.44
CA ALA A 214 13.76 -2.81 -9.64
C ALA A 214 15.27 -2.80 -9.90
N ALA A 215 15.98 -1.72 -9.54
CA ALA A 215 17.43 -1.63 -9.64
C ALA A 215 18.19 -2.54 -8.64
N GLU A 216 17.55 -2.92 -7.53
CA GLU A 216 18.14 -3.71 -6.45
C GLU A 216 17.81 -5.20 -6.53
N VAL A 217 16.77 -5.56 -7.29
CA VAL A 217 16.34 -6.95 -7.52
C VAL A 217 17.20 -7.64 -8.57
N ARG A 218 17.66 -8.86 -8.26
CA ARG A 218 18.42 -9.71 -9.18
C ARG A 218 17.51 -10.23 -10.30
N SER A 219 18.01 -10.18 -11.53
CA SER A 219 17.33 -10.76 -12.69
C SER A 219 17.26 -12.29 -12.56
N PRO A 220 16.12 -12.94 -12.88
CA PRO A 220 16.07 -14.38 -13.05
C PRO A 220 17.03 -14.77 -14.18
N GLY A 221 18.14 -15.46 -13.86
CA GLY A 221 19.15 -15.87 -14.83
C GLY A 221 20.39 -14.97 -14.97
N GLY A 222 20.51 -13.89 -14.19
CA GLY A 222 21.74 -13.10 -14.12
C GLY A 222 22.83 -13.78 -13.29
N PRO A 223 24.13 -13.57 -13.58
CA PRO A 223 25.21 -14.15 -12.78
C PRO A 223 25.08 -13.74 -11.31
N SER A 224 25.14 -14.72 -10.40
CA SER A 224 25.12 -14.48 -8.96
C SER A 224 26.28 -13.55 -8.59
N PRO A 225 26.09 -12.56 -7.70
CA PRO A 225 27.20 -11.70 -7.29
C PRO A 225 28.31 -12.56 -6.68
N ALA A 226 29.52 -12.39 -7.20
CA ALA A 226 30.71 -13.00 -6.63
C ALA A 226 30.81 -12.59 -5.15
N ARG A 227 30.94 -13.60 -4.28
CA ARG A 227 31.14 -13.42 -2.84
C ARG A 227 32.51 -12.80 -2.56
#